data_AF-A0A966P386-F1
#
_entry.id   AF-A0A966P386-F1
#
_cell.length_a   1.000
_cell.length_b   1.000
_cell.length_c   1.000
_cell.angle_alpha   90.00
_cell.angle_beta   90.00
_cell.angle_gamma   90.00
#
_symmetry.space_group_name_H-M   'P 1'
#
loop_
_entity.id
_entity.type
_entity.pdbx_description
1 polymer ?
#
loop_
_entity_poly.entity_id
_entity_poly.type
_entity_poly.pdbx_seq_one_letter_code
_entity_poly.pdbx_strand_id
1 'polypeptide(L)'
;MYTGLLHTHRSVAYLFLLATTALVLLAIYRRISGASGTDSKMTLLAKLSLISGHTQLLLGLGLYFVGPWFELLTTNTAEVMKNADVRWFAVEHIAANIAGIVLLTIGNSKLKKASTHEAKDKTVLIFFGLGLLLILSRIPWERLF
;
A
#
# COMPACT_ATOMS: atom_id res chain seq x y z
N MET A 1 -17.75 12.20 12.74
CA MET A 1 -17.25 10.83 12.49
C MET A 1 -16.38 10.75 11.25
N TYR A 2 -16.86 11.19 10.07
CA TYR A 2 -16.12 11.17 8.80
C TYR A 2 -14.77 11.91 8.85
N THR A 3 -14.73 13.12 9.42
CA THR A 3 -13.50 13.93 9.52
C THR A 3 -12.41 13.24 10.34
N GLY A 4 -12.77 12.69 11.51
CA GLY A 4 -11.84 11.92 12.34
C GLY A 4 -11.27 10.71 11.60
N LEU A 5 -12.12 9.93 10.93
CA LEU A 5 -11.71 8.77 10.13
C LEU A 5 -10.78 9.18 8.98
N LEU A 6 -11.07 10.30 8.32
CA LEU A 6 -10.25 10.85 7.23
C LEU A 6 -8.86 11.27 7.72
N HIS A 7 -8.78 11.97 8.86
CA HIS A 7 -7.48 12.34 9.44
C HIS A 7 -6.67 11.10 9.84
N THR A 8 -7.30 10.10 10.47
CA THR A 8 -6.61 8.85 10.82
C THR A 8 -6.13 8.11 9.58
N HIS A 9 -6.95 8.00 8.54
CA HIS A 9 -6.57 7.38 7.26
C HIS A 9 -5.40 8.11 6.60
N ARG A 10 -5.35 9.45 6.65
CA ARG A 10 -4.19 10.21 6.14
C ARG A 10 -2.92 9.94 6.96
N SER A 11 -3.01 9.99 8.28
CA SER A 11 -1.85 9.75 9.16
C SER A 11 -1.26 8.35 8.99
N VAL A 12 -2.11 7.34 8.85
CA VAL A 12 -1.66 5.95 8.62
C VAL A 12 -1.07 5.79 7.21
N ALA A 13 -1.57 6.51 6.21
CA ALA A 13 -1.00 6.53 4.85
C ALA A 13 0.47 6.96 4.88
N TYR A 14 0.79 8.04 5.61
CA TYR A 14 2.17 8.53 5.73
C TYR A 14 3.09 7.49 6.37
N LEU A 15 2.62 6.82 7.43
CA LEU A 15 3.38 5.74 8.07
C LEU A 15 3.63 4.57 7.10
N PHE A 16 2.59 4.17 6.35
CA PHE A 16 2.69 3.11 5.35
C PHE A 16 3.70 3.44 4.24
N LEU A 17 3.58 4.64 3.66
CA LEU A 17 4.45 5.10 2.59
C LEU A 17 5.90 5.21 3.06
N LEU A 18 6.13 5.76 4.25
CA LEU A 18 7.47 5.88 4.82
C LEU A 18 8.10 4.51 5.07
N ALA A 19 7.38 3.60 5.73
CA ALA A 19 7.89 2.26 6.06
C ALA A 19 8.20 1.44 4.80
N THR A 20 7.28 1.44 3.82
CA THR A 20 7.42 0.65 2.59
C THR A 20 8.50 1.22 1.68
N THR A 21 8.58 2.55 1.55
CA THR A 21 9.64 3.20 0.76
C THR A 21 11.00 2.97 1.40
N ALA A 22 11.14 3.13 2.72
CA ALA A 22 12.38 2.86 3.43
C ALA A 22 12.83 1.40 3.27
N LEU A 23 11.88 0.45 3.28
CA LEU A 23 12.16 -0.97 3.05
C LEU A 23 12.73 -1.21 1.64
N VAL A 24 12.10 -0.65 0.61
CA VAL A 24 12.54 -0.79 -0.78
C VAL A 24 13.92 -0.14 -0.96
N LEU A 25 14.13 1.07 -0.44
CA LEU A 25 15.43 1.75 -0.49
C LEU A 25 16.53 0.97 0.23
N LEU A 26 16.22 0.36 1.39
CA LEU A 26 17.16 -0.49 2.11
C LEU A 26 17.57 -1.71 1.27
N ALA A 27 16.62 -2.36 0.58
CA ALA A 27 16.92 -3.49 -0.31
C ALA A 27 17.76 -3.08 -1.52
N ILE A 28 17.49 -1.91 -2.13
CA ILE A 28 18.32 -1.34 -3.20
C ILE A 28 19.74 -1.09 -2.70
N TYR A 29 19.87 -0.39 -1.57
CA TYR A 29 21.16 -0.06 -0.98
C TYR A 29 22.00 -1.30 -0.70
N ARG A 30 21.43 -2.33 -0.07
CA ARG A 30 22.13 -3.60 0.21
C ARG A 30 22.60 -4.29 -1.06
N ARG A 31 21.79 -4.27 -2.11
CA ARG A 31 22.13 -4.92 -3.39
C ARG A 31 23.26 -4.20 -4.13
N ILE A 32 23.36 -2.87 -4.02
CA ILE A 32 24.43 -2.08 -4.65
C ILE A 32 25.71 -2.09 -3.83
N SER A 33 25.60 -1.96 -2.51
CA SER A 33 26.77 -1.83 -1.61
C SER A 33 27.36 -3.15 -1.14
N GLY A 34 26.64 -4.27 -1.30
CA GLY A 34 27.00 -5.55 -0.69
C GLY A 34 26.87 -5.56 0.83
N ALA A 35 26.24 -4.55 1.44
CA ALA A 35 26.11 -4.43 2.88
C ALA A 35 25.30 -5.60 3.48
N SER A 36 25.89 -6.26 4.47
CA SER A 36 25.25 -7.33 5.27
C SER A 36 24.88 -6.82 6.68
N GLY A 37 24.06 -7.57 7.42
CA GLY A 37 23.73 -7.27 8.83
C GLY A 37 22.53 -6.36 9.09
N THR A 38 21.78 -5.95 8.06
CA THR A 38 20.56 -5.11 8.20
C THR A 38 19.26 -5.91 8.20
N ASP A 39 19.33 -7.23 8.36
CA ASP A 39 18.16 -8.14 8.30
C ASP A 39 17.08 -7.82 9.34
N SER A 40 17.47 -7.41 10.56
CA SER A 40 16.52 -6.99 11.60
C SER A 40 15.76 -5.72 11.19
N LYS A 41 16.45 -4.75 10.57
CA LYS A 41 15.84 -3.52 10.05
C LYS A 41 14.87 -3.82 8.90
N MET A 42 15.28 -4.67 7.97
CA MET A 42 14.44 -5.12 6.87
C MET A 42 13.18 -5.84 7.38
N THR A 43 13.33 -6.73 8.36
CA THR A 43 12.21 -7.45 8.98
C THR A 43 11.26 -6.49 9.71
N LEU A 44 11.78 -5.50 10.44
CA LEU A 44 10.98 -4.48 11.10
C LEU A 44 10.18 -3.66 10.09
N LEU A 45 10.84 -3.13 9.05
CA LEU A 45 10.19 -2.32 8.02
C LEU A 45 9.15 -3.11 7.23
N ALA A 46 9.39 -4.39 6.93
CA ALA A 46 8.41 -5.27 6.29
C ALA A 46 7.16 -5.48 7.17
N LYS A 47 7.34 -5.68 8.48
CA LYS A 47 6.21 -5.78 9.43
C LYS A 47 5.44 -4.46 9.53
N LEU A 48 6.15 -3.33 9.65
CA LEU A 48 5.52 -2.01 9.69
C LEU A 48 4.71 -1.74 8.42
N SER A 49 5.27 -2.04 7.25
CA SER A 49 4.59 -1.90 5.95
C SER A 49 3.30 -2.74 5.90
N LEU A 50 3.33 -3.96 6.43
CA LEU A 50 2.13 -4.79 6.49
C LEU A 50 1.07 -4.26 7.45
N ILE A 51 1.45 -3.95 8.69
CA ILE A 51 0.51 -3.54 9.73
C ILE A 51 -0.16 -2.22 9.34
N SER A 52 0.66 -1.25 8.92
CA SER A 52 0.15 0.05 8.45
C SER A 52 -0.66 -0.12 7.16
N GLY A 53 -0.23 -0.96 6.21
CA GLY A 53 -0.95 -1.17 4.95
C GLY A 53 -2.32 -1.85 5.12
N HIS A 54 -2.44 -2.84 6.00
CA HIS A 54 -3.74 -3.46 6.29
C HIS A 54 -4.65 -2.51 7.08
N THR A 55 -4.10 -1.80 8.07
CA THR A 55 -4.85 -0.77 8.80
C THR A 55 -5.34 0.32 7.84
N GLN A 56 -4.49 0.76 6.91
CA GLN A 56 -4.83 1.74 5.88
C GLN A 56 -5.98 1.25 5.01
N LEU A 57 -5.91 0.01 4.51
CA LEU A 57 -6.97 -0.58 3.70
C LEU A 57 -8.30 -0.64 4.45
N LEU A 58 -8.29 -1.05 5.72
CA LEU A 58 -9.51 -1.10 6.53
C LEU A 58 -10.12 0.28 6.77
N LEU A 59 -9.29 1.28 7.09
CA LEU A 59 -9.74 2.67 7.23
C LEU A 59 -10.28 3.22 5.91
N GLY A 60 -9.64 2.89 4.78
CA GLY A 60 -10.05 3.30 3.45
C GLY A 60 -11.38 2.67 3.03
N LEU A 61 -11.60 1.40 3.35
CA LEU A 61 -12.90 0.73 3.18
C LEU A 61 -13.96 1.37 4.07
N GLY A 62 -13.63 1.71 5.32
CA GLY A 62 -14.53 2.48 6.19
C GLY A 62 -14.96 3.82 5.57
N LEU A 63 -14.02 4.58 5.01
CA LEU A 63 -14.31 5.81 4.28
C LEU A 63 -15.13 5.58 3.01
N TYR A 64 -14.90 4.46 2.32
CA TYR A 64 -15.63 4.12 1.11
C TYR A 64 -17.12 3.90 1.37
N PHE A 65 -17.45 3.18 2.45
CA PHE A 65 -18.85 2.90 2.82
C PHE A 65 -19.56 4.07 3.50
N VAL A 66 -18.84 4.91 4.27
CA VAL A 66 -19.42 6.09 4.93
C VAL A 66 -19.49 7.29 3.97
N GLY A 67 -18.63 7.32 2.96
CA GLY A 67 -18.57 8.38 1.95
C GLY A 67 -19.53 8.16 0.77
N PRO A 68 -19.49 9.06 -0.22
CA PRO A 68 -20.44 9.06 -1.34
C PRO A 68 -20.19 7.94 -2.37
N TRP A 69 -19.01 7.31 -2.35
CA TRP A 69 -18.55 6.46 -3.45
C TRP A 69 -19.30 5.13 -3.56
N PHE A 70 -19.59 4.49 -2.43
CA PHE A 70 -20.34 3.24 -2.42
C PHE A 70 -21.81 3.45 -2.85
N GLU A 71 -22.46 4.48 -2.32
CA GLU A 71 -23.82 4.85 -2.71
C GLU A 71 -23.90 5.19 -4.21
N LEU A 72 -22.95 5.97 -4.72
CA LEU A 72 -22.91 6.33 -6.13
C LEU A 72 -22.71 5.11 -7.04
N LEU A 73 -21.82 4.18 -6.65
CA LEU A 73 -21.60 2.94 -7.38
C LEU A 73 -22.85 2.06 -7.42
N THR A 74 -23.61 2.00 -6.33
CA THR A 74 -24.80 1.13 -6.22
C THR A 74 -26.05 1.72 -6.84
N THR A 75 -26.19 3.05 -6.85
CA THR A 75 -27.37 3.75 -7.37
C THR A 75 -27.26 4.08 -8.86
N ASN A 76 -26.05 4.33 -9.37
CA ASN A 76 -25.84 4.69 -10.77
C ASN A 76 -24.52 4.13 -11.33
N THR A 77 -24.38 2.80 -11.31
CA THR A 77 -23.18 2.10 -11.78
C THR A 77 -22.80 2.47 -13.22
N ALA A 78 -23.79 2.63 -14.11
CA ALA A 78 -23.54 2.94 -15.51
C ALA A 78 -22.84 4.30 -15.69
N GLU A 79 -23.24 5.31 -14.92
CA GLU A 79 -22.59 6.62 -14.94
C GLU A 79 -21.20 6.58 -14.31
N VAL A 80 -21.05 5.89 -13.17
CA VAL A 80 -19.74 5.69 -12.51
C VAL A 80 -18.75 5.06 -13.47
N MET A 81 -19.16 4.06 -14.24
CA MET A 81 -18.27 3.37 -15.16
C MET A 81 -17.93 4.21 -16.40
N LYS A 82 -18.77 5.17 -16.81
CA LYS A 82 -18.51 6.07 -17.94
C LYS A 82 -17.56 7.21 -17.56
N ASN A 83 -17.77 7.82 -16.39
CA ASN A 83 -16.97 8.96 -15.95
C ASN A 83 -15.63 8.49 -15.36
N ALA A 84 -14.53 8.86 -16.01
CA ALA A 84 -13.19 8.42 -15.61
C ALA A 84 -12.81 8.87 -14.19
N ASP A 85 -13.14 10.11 -13.80
CA ASP A 85 -12.77 10.66 -12.49
C ASP A 85 -13.52 9.96 -11.37
N VAL A 86 -14.81 9.69 -11.59
CA VAL A 86 -15.66 9.00 -10.61
C VAL A 86 -15.24 7.52 -10.49
N ARG A 87 -15.01 6.84 -11.62
CA ARG A 87 -14.53 5.45 -11.66
C ARG A 87 -13.19 5.30 -10.94
N TRP A 88 -12.31 6.27 -11.12
CA TRP A 88 -10.99 6.27 -10.52
C TRP A 88 -11.07 6.21 -8.99
N PHE A 89 -11.95 7.00 -8.36
CA PHE A 89 -12.17 6.95 -6.91
C PHE A 89 -12.95 5.71 -6.47
N ALA A 90 -14.08 5.42 -7.12
CA ALA A 90 -15.03 4.43 -6.66
C ALA A 90 -14.56 2.98 -6.89
N VAL A 91 -13.71 2.75 -7.89
CA VAL A 91 -13.33 1.39 -8.32
C VAL A 91 -11.82 1.24 -8.39
N GLU A 92 -11.14 2.04 -9.21
CA GLU A 92 -9.73 1.81 -9.56
C GLU A 92 -8.80 2.01 -8.36
N HIS A 93 -9.06 3.02 -7.53
CA HIS A 93 -8.31 3.29 -6.31
C HIS A 93 -8.36 2.10 -5.35
N ILE A 94 -9.55 1.61 -5.02
CA ILE A 94 -9.71 0.53 -4.04
C ILE A 94 -9.17 -0.79 -4.58
N ALA A 95 -9.46 -1.10 -5.85
CA ALA A 95 -8.94 -2.29 -6.51
C ALA A 95 -7.41 -2.33 -6.50
N ALA A 96 -6.77 -1.19 -6.81
CA ALA A 96 -5.32 -1.08 -6.77
C ALA A 96 -4.76 -1.24 -5.35
N ASN A 97 -5.37 -0.61 -4.35
CA ASN A 97 -4.93 -0.78 -2.96
C ASN A 97 -5.03 -2.23 -2.49
N ILE A 98 -6.13 -2.93 -2.80
CA ILE A 98 -6.28 -4.35 -2.46
C ILE A 98 -5.17 -5.18 -3.14
N ALA A 99 -4.96 -5.00 -4.44
CA ALA A 99 -3.91 -5.71 -5.17
C ALA A 99 -2.52 -5.44 -4.60
N GLY A 100 -2.22 -4.18 -4.26
CA GLY A 100 -0.96 -3.80 -3.63
C GLY A 100 -0.76 -4.47 -2.27
N ILE A 101 -1.77 -4.46 -1.40
CA ILE A 101 -1.69 -5.12 -0.08
C ILE A 101 -1.54 -6.64 -0.21
N VAL A 102 -2.21 -7.27 -1.17
CA VAL A 102 -2.02 -8.71 -1.47
C VAL A 102 -0.57 -9.00 -1.86
N LEU A 103 0.03 -8.19 -2.73
CA LEU A 103 1.44 -8.33 -3.09
C LEU A 103 2.37 -8.21 -1.89
N LEU A 104 2.13 -7.23 -1.00
CA LEU A 104 2.89 -7.06 0.25
C LEU A 104 2.76 -8.28 1.16
N THR A 105 1.57 -8.87 1.29
CA THR A 105 1.32 -10.07 2.11
C THR A 105 2.07 -11.28 1.57
N ILE A 106 2.05 -11.49 0.25
CA ILE A 106 2.83 -12.54 -0.41
C ILE A 106 4.33 -12.29 -0.22
N GLY A 107 4.77 -11.04 -0.42
CA GLY A 107 6.15 -10.60 -0.25
C GLY A 107 6.69 -10.91 1.14
N ASN A 108 5.94 -10.55 2.20
CA ASN A 108 6.33 -10.85 3.57
C ASN A 108 6.38 -12.35 3.86
N SER A 109 5.43 -13.12 3.33
CA SER A 109 5.40 -14.58 3.49
C SER A 109 6.61 -15.24 2.84
N LYS A 110 7.07 -14.72 1.69
CA LYS A 110 8.29 -15.16 1.02
C LYS A 110 9.55 -14.66 1.73
N LEU A 111 9.55 -13.42 2.22
CA LEU A 111 10.69 -12.81 2.93
C LEU A 111 11.05 -13.61 4.18
N LYS A 112 10.06 -14.03 4.96
CA LYS A 112 10.25 -14.89 6.14
C LYS A 112 10.88 -16.25 5.82
N LYS A 113 10.63 -16.78 4.62
CA LYS A 113 11.12 -18.09 4.17
C LYS A 113 12.48 -18.01 3.45
N ALA A 114 12.94 -16.80 3.10
CA ALA A 114 14.20 -16.62 2.38
C ALA A 114 15.40 -16.84 3.31
N SER A 115 16.31 -17.73 2.91
CA SER A 115 17.49 -18.11 3.69
C SER A 115 18.72 -17.23 3.41
N THR A 116 18.84 -16.65 2.21
CA THR A 116 19.99 -15.83 1.82
C THR A 116 19.64 -14.34 1.81
N HIS A 117 20.64 -13.47 2.05
CA HIS A 117 20.46 -12.02 1.96
C HIS A 117 19.99 -11.60 0.56
N GLU A 118 20.53 -12.20 -0.50
CA GLU A 118 20.13 -11.89 -1.87
C GLU A 118 18.66 -12.24 -2.15
N ALA A 119 18.19 -13.40 -1.67
CA ALA A 119 16.80 -13.81 -1.86
C ALA A 119 15.83 -12.90 -1.10
N LYS A 120 16.22 -12.42 0.09
CA LYS A 120 15.45 -11.44 0.87
C LYS A 120 15.30 -10.13 0.09
N ASP A 121 16.42 -9.59 -0.39
CA ASP A 121 16.45 -8.31 -1.11
C ASP A 121 15.63 -8.40 -2.41
N LYS A 122 15.81 -9.48 -3.18
CA LYS A 122 15.01 -9.74 -4.39
C LYS A 122 13.52 -9.83 -4.10
N THR A 123 13.15 -10.50 -3.00
CA THR A 123 11.74 -10.61 -2.58
C THR A 123 11.14 -9.23 -2.28
N VAL A 124 11.88 -8.38 -1.56
CA VAL A 124 11.44 -7.02 -1.25
C VAL A 124 11.26 -6.21 -2.54
N LEU A 125 12.27 -6.18 -3.40
CA LEU A 125 12.24 -5.37 -4.63
C LEU A 125 11.08 -5.77 -5.55
N ILE A 126 10.77 -7.06 -5.66
CA ILE A 126 9.67 -7.54 -6.48
C ILE A 126 8.34 -7.26 -5.80
N PHE A 127 8.10 -7.82 -4.62
CA PHE A 127 6.74 -7.81 -4.05
C PHE A 127 6.37 -6.49 -3.38
N PHE A 128 7.27 -5.95 -2.54
CA PHE A 128 7.02 -4.65 -1.90
C PHE A 128 7.21 -3.51 -2.89
N GLY A 129 8.16 -3.61 -3.82
CA GLY A 129 8.34 -2.63 -4.90
C GLY A 129 7.13 -2.55 -5.84
N LEU A 130 6.66 -3.68 -6.39
CA LEU A 130 5.46 -3.68 -7.24
C LEU A 130 4.21 -3.25 -6.49
N GLY A 131 4.02 -3.73 -5.25
CA GLY A 131 2.87 -3.33 -4.43
C GLY A 131 2.88 -1.83 -4.12
N LEU A 132 4.05 -1.26 -3.81
CA LEU A 132 4.22 0.18 -3.61
C LEU A 132 3.92 0.96 -4.89
N LEU A 133 4.48 0.58 -6.04
CA LEU A 133 4.22 1.25 -7.32
C LEU A 133 2.73 1.22 -7.68
N LEU A 134 2.07 0.09 -7.48
CA LEU A 134 0.66 -0.09 -7.78
C LEU A 134 -0.21 0.83 -6.89
N ILE A 135 0.10 0.92 -5.60
CA ILE A 135 -0.59 1.85 -4.68
C ILE A 135 -0.31 3.31 -5.09
N LEU A 136 0.96 3.70 -5.28
CA LEU A 136 1.36 5.05 -5.67
C LEU A 136 0.66 5.53 -6.96
N SER A 137 0.43 4.62 -7.91
CA SER A 137 -0.24 4.93 -9.19
C SER A 137 -1.68 5.41 -9.03
N ARG A 138 -2.34 5.07 -7.90
CA ARG A 138 -3.75 5.39 -7.65
C ARG A 138 -3.97 6.24 -6.41
N ILE A 139 -2.94 6.78 -5.76
CA ILE A 139 -3.13 7.71 -4.64
C ILE A 139 -3.72 9.04 -5.15
N PRO A 140 -4.75 9.61 -4.48
CA PRO A 140 -5.23 10.96 -4.78
C PRO A 140 -4.29 11.98 -4.18
N TRP A 141 -3.17 12.24 -4.87
CA TRP A 141 -2.09 13.11 -4.40
C TRP A 141 -2.59 14.48 -3.96
N GLU A 142 -3.54 15.07 -4.71
CA GLU A 142 -4.15 16.36 -4.40
C GLU A 142 -4.98 16.37 -3.11
N ARG A 143 -5.46 15.19 -2.67
CA ARG A 143 -6.28 15.05 -1.44
C ARG A 143 -5.49 14.46 -0.28
N LEU A 144 -4.20 14.15 -0.49
CA LEU A 144 -3.32 13.64 0.55
C LEU A 144 -2.80 14.77 1.45
N PHE A 145 -2.67 15.98 0.89
CA PHE A 145 -2.20 17.20 1.54
C PHE A 145 -3.36 18.13 1.94
#